data_AF-A0A4S3M539-F1
#
_entry.id   AF-A0A4S3M539-F1
#
_cell.length_a   1.000
_cell.length_b   1.000
_cell.length_c   1.000
_cell.angle_alpha   90.00
_cell.angle_beta   90.00
_cell.angle_gamma   90.00
#
_symmetry.space_group_name_H-M   'P 1'
#
loop_
_entity.id
_entity.type
_entity.pdbx_description
1 polymer ?
#
loop_
_entity_poly.entity_id
_entity_poly.type
_entity_poly.pdbx_seq_one_letter_code
_entity_poly.pdbx_strand_id
1 'polypeptide(L)'
;MKRLLQALFFLILAAIGVGYYFKWQNDHLTGDRIVGIAVLTAAFVLMPLFIFHRSKGKKLKDYTLTPENLEKMKDEKHKKTNNQ
;
A
#
# COMPACT_ATOMS: atom_id res chain seq x y z
N MET A 1 -6.25 -12.73 -2.35
CA MET A 1 -5.87 -11.56 -1.53
C MET A 1 -6.03 -10.22 -2.25
N LYS A 2 -5.71 -10.08 -3.56
CA LYS A 2 -5.94 -8.81 -4.31
C LYS A 2 -7.38 -8.29 -4.21
N ARG A 3 -8.37 -9.18 -4.30
CA ARG A 3 -9.81 -8.85 -4.20
C ARG A 3 -10.23 -8.33 -2.82
N LEU A 4 -9.61 -8.82 -1.75
CA LEU A 4 -9.92 -8.37 -0.37
C LEU A 4 -9.46 -6.93 -0.14
N LEU A 5 -8.24 -6.61 -0.58
CA LEU A 5 -7.71 -5.25 -0.48
C LEU A 5 -8.51 -4.27 -1.36
N GLN A 6 -8.92 -4.72 -2.54
CA GLN A 6 -9.77 -3.94 -3.43
C GLN A 6 -11.17 -3.72 -2.84
N ALA A 7 -11.79 -4.74 -2.24
CA ALA A 7 -13.06 -4.60 -1.53
C ALA A 7 -12.96 -3.64 -0.32
N LEU A 8 -11.88 -3.74 0.47
CA LEU A 8 -11.62 -2.83 1.59
C LEU A 8 -11.47 -1.38 1.12
N PHE A 9 -10.79 -1.16 0.01
CA PHE A 9 -10.64 0.18 -0.58
C PHE A 9 -11.99 0.78 -0.99
N PHE A 10 -12.84 0.00 -1.67
CA PHE A 10 -14.18 0.45 -2.04
C PHE A 10 -15.09 0.70 -0.83
N LEU A 11 -14.95 -0.12 0.23
CA LEU A 11 -15.68 0.09 1.49
C LEU A 11 -15.32 1.44 2.13
N ILE A 12 -14.04 1.81 2.15
CA ILE A 12 -13.58 3.09 2.70
C ILE A 12 -14.07 4.26 1.83
N LEU A 13 -14.04 4.13 0.51
CA LEU A 13 -14.62 5.15 -0.38
C LEU A 13 -16.11 5.34 -0.14
N ALA A 14 -16.86 4.26 0.04
CA ALA A 14 -18.28 4.32 0.38
C ALA A 14 -18.50 4.99 1.74
N ALA A 15 -17.68 4.68 2.76
CA ALA A 15 -17.78 5.29 4.08
C ALA A 15 -17.50 6.81 4.04
N ILE A 16 -16.53 7.26 3.24
CA ILE A 16 -16.28 8.69 3.03
C ILE A 16 -17.47 9.35 2.32
N GLY A 17 -18.03 8.69 1.31
CA GLY A 17 -19.23 9.16 0.60
C GLY A 17 -20.45 9.31 1.53
N VAL A 18 -20.69 8.33 2.40
CA VAL A 18 -21.74 8.37 3.43
C VAL A 18 -21.46 9.49 4.44
N GLY A 19 -20.22 9.65 4.88
CA GLY A 19 -19.83 10.75 5.77
C GLY A 19 -20.14 12.13 5.17
N TYR A 20 -19.84 12.33 3.90
CA TYR A 20 -20.19 13.57 3.18
C TYR A 20 -21.70 13.74 2.98
N TYR A 21 -22.43 12.65 2.75
CA TYR A 21 -23.89 12.68 2.67
C TYR A 21 -24.52 13.14 4.01
N PHE A 22 -23.99 12.69 5.16
CA PHE A 22 -24.42 13.18 6.47
C PHE A 22 -24.07 14.66 6.70
N LYS A 23 -22.89 15.12 6.24
CA LYS A 23 -22.56 16.56 6.26
C LYS A 23 -23.55 17.41 5.46
N TRP A 24 -24.13 16.86 4.38
CA TRP A 24 -25.15 17.55 3.58
C TRP A 24 -26.49 17.67 4.31
N GLN A 25 -26.80 16.76 5.23
CA GLN A 25 -28.07 16.74 5.99
C GLN A 25 -28.07 17.68 7.22
N ASN A 26 -27.10 18.60 7.35
CA ASN A 26 -26.84 19.48 8.51
C ASN A 26 -26.27 18.79 9.76
N ASP A 27 -25.93 17.50 9.71
CA ASP A 27 -25.20 16.82 10.78
C ASP A 27 -23.70 16.79 10.49
N HIS A 28 -23.08 17.98 10.57
CA HIS A 28 -21.66 18.16 10.31
C HIS A 28 -20.78 17.40 11.31
N LEU A 29 -21.19 17.34 12.58
CA LEU A 29 -20.42 16.69 13.64
C LEU A 29 -20.32 15.18 13.42
N THR A 30 -21.44 14.52 13.12
CA THR A 30 -21.46 13.08 12.85
C THR A 30 -20.75 12.78 11.53
N GLY A 31 -20.95 13.60 10.50
CA GLY A 31 -20.28 13.46 9.21
C GLY A 31 -18.75 13.55 9.32
N ASP A 32 -18.22 14.53 10.05
CA ASP A 32 -16.78 14.69 10.27
C ASP A 32 -16.18 13.54 11.08
N ARG A 33 -16.92 13.01 12.07
CA ARG A 33 -16.50 11.81 12.82
C ARG A 33 -16.39 10.60 11.92
N ILE A 34 -17.37 10.37 11.05
CA ILE A 34 -17.39 9.22 10.12
C ILE A 34 -16.22 9.33 9.14
N VAL A 35 -16.01 10.51 8.54
CA VAL A 35 -14.89 10.74 7.63
C VAL A 35 -13.55 10.59 8.34
N GLY A 36 -13.41 11.15 9.54
CA GLY A 36 -12.19 11.02 10.34
C GLY A 36 -11.85 9.57 10.69
N ILE A 37 -12.83 8.79 11.12
CA ILE A 37 -12.66 7.35 11.41
C ILE A 37 -12.33 6.57 10.14
N ALA A 38 -12.99 6.87 9.01
CA ALA A 38 -12.70 6.23 7.73
C ALA A 38 -11.26 6.49 7.27
N VAL A 39 -10.79 7.74 7.38
CA VAL A 39 -9.42 8.12 7.03
C VAL A 39 -8.40 7.48 7.98
N LEU A 40 -8.66 7.47 9.29
CA LEU A 40 -7.79 6.78 10.26
C LEU A 40 -7.71 5.28 9.96
N THR A 41 -8.84 4.64 9.67
CA THR A 41 -8.87 3.22 9.29
C THR A 41 -8.08 2.98 8.00
N ALA A 42 -8.18 3.88 7.02
CA ALA A 42 -7.39 3.79 5.80
C ALA A 42 -5.87 3.90 6.09
N ALA A 43 -5.47 4.85 6.93
CA ALA A 43 -4.08 5.07 7.26
C ALA A 43 -3.49 3.91 8.08
N PHE A 44 -4.20 3.42 9.10
CA PHE A 44 -3.68 2.42 10.03
C PHE A 44 -3.94 0.98 9.62
N VAL A 45 -4.97 0.71 8.80
CA VAL A 45 -5.31 -0.67 8.38
C VAL A 45 -4.97 -0.87 6.91
N LEU A 46 -5.50 -0.01 6.03
CA LEU A 46 -5.32 -0.20 4.59
C LEU A 46 -3.86 -0.04 4.16
N MET A 47 -3.12 0.93 4.72
CA MET A 47 -1.70 1.15 4.40
C MET A 47 -0.79 -0.05 4.77
N PRO A 48 -0.73 -0.54 6.02
CA PRO A 48 0.12 -1.70 6.34
C PRO A 48 -0.34 -2.97 5.63
N LEU A 49 -1.65 -3.17 5.45
CA LEU A 49 -2.18 -4.31 4.71
C LEU A 49 -1.77 -4.25 3.23
N PHE A 50 -1.74 -3.06 2.64
CA PHE A 50 -1.25 -2.83 1.28
C PHE A 50 0.23 -3.20 1.15
N ILE A 51 1.08 -2.72 2.07
CA ILE A 51 2.51 -3.04 2.08
C ILE A 51 2.73 -4.54 2.25
N PHE A 52 2.04 -5.19 3.18
CA PHE A 52 2.14 -6.63 3.40
C PHE A 52 1.72 -7.42 2.15
N HIS A 53 0.61 -7.04 1.53
CA HIS A 53 0.15 -7.70 0.30
C HIS A 53 1.11 -7.52 -0.87
N ARG A 54 1.67 -6.31 -1.04
CA ARG A 54 2.65 -5.98 -2.08
C ARG A 54 4.00 -6.67 -1.86
N SER A 55 4.42 -6.79 -0.59
CA SER A 55 5.71 -7.37 -0.19
C SER A 55 5.77 -8.89 -0.36
N LYS A 56 4.62 -9.57 -0.43
CA LYS A 56 4.53 -11.04 -0.45
C LYS A 56 5.29 -11.76 -1.58
N GLY A 57 5.66 -11.06 -2.65
CA GLY A 57 6.36 -11.64 -3.81
C GLY A 57 7.82 -11.20 -3.97
N LYS A 58 8.33 -10.30 -3.10
CA LYS A 58 9.70 -9.79 -3.19
C LYS A 58 10.44 -10.25 -1.95
N LYS A 59 11.39 -11.18 -2.12
CA LYS A 59 12.33 -11.51 -1.05
C LYS A 59 13.07 -10.22 -0.72
N LEU A 60 12.83 -9.64 0.45
CA LEU A 60 13.57 -8.46 0.95
C LEU A 60 15.09 -8.69 0.86
N LYS A 61 15.48 -9.96 0.99
CA LYS A 61 16.84 -10.48 0.87
C LYS A 61 17.50 -10.23 -0.50
N ASP A 62 16.73 -10.21 -1.59
CA ASP A 62 17.26 -9.93 -2.94
C ASP A 62 17.51 -8.42 -3.17
N TYR A 63 16.95 -7.57 -2.30
CA TYR A 63 17.12 -6.12 -2.33
C TYR A 63 18.11 -5.61 -1.28
N THR A 64 18.65 -6.51 -0.44
CA THR A 64 19.65 -6.14 0.55
C THR A 64 21.03 -6.14 -0.12
N LEU A 65 21.82 -5.10 0.12
CA LEU A 65 23.22 -4.99 -0.33
C LEU A 65 24.12 -5.91 0.51
N THR A 66 23.85 -7.21 0.48
CA THR A 66 24.78 -8.20 1.01
C THR A 66 25.98 -8.32 0.07
N PRO A 67 27.17 -8.67 0.60
CA PRO A 67 28.37 -8.86 -0.21
C PRO A 67 28.14 -9.83 -1.39
N GLU A 68 27.40 -10.92 -1.19
CA GLU A 68 27.03 -11.86 -2.27
C GLU A 68 26.19 -11.21 -3.39
N ASN A 69 25.24 -10.32 -3.06
CA ASN A 69 24.41 -9.65 -4.07
C ASN A 69 25.21 -8.57 -4.81
N LEU A 70 26.13 -7.89 -4.11
CA LEU A 70 27.04 -6.92 -4.71
C LEU A 70 28.02 -7.57 -5.69
N GLU A 71 28.53 -8.77 -5.37
CA GLU A 71 29.37 -9.55 -6.29
C GLU A 71 28.60 -9.97 -7.54
N LYS A 72 27.38 -10.52 -7.39
CA LYS A 72 26.52 -10.85 -8.54
C LYS A 72 26.28 -9.66 -9.47
N MET A 73 26.05 -8.45 -8.92
CA MET A 73 25.88 -7.24 -9.72
C MET A 73 27.15 -6.82 -10.46
N LYS A 74 28.34 -7.07 -9.90
CA LYS A 74 29.63 -6.79 -10.55
C LYS A 74 29.92 -7.80 -11.66
N ASP A 75 29.65 -9.08 -11.42
CA ASP A 75 29.85 -10.16 -12.39
C ASP A 75 28.95 -9.99 -13.62
N GLU A 76 27.68 -9.59 -13.43
CA GLU A 76 26.78 -9.31 -14.55
C GLU A 76 27.22 -8.10 -15.38
N LYS A 77 27.81 -7.06 -14.76
CA LYS A 77 28.40 -5.92 -15.49
C LYS A 77 29.61 -6.34 -16.32
N HIS A 78 30.51 -7.15 -15.75
CA HIS A 78 31.69 -7.63 -16.46
C HIS A 78 31.33 -8.52 -17.66
N LYS A 79 30.31 -9.38 -17.52
CA LYS A 79 29.84 -10.24 -18.61
C LYS A 79 29.19 -9.46 -19.76
N LYS A 80 28.53 -8.33 -19.49
CA LYS A 80 27.97 -7.46 -20.53
C LYS A 80 29.03 -6.68 -21.29
N THR A 81 30.09 -6.21 -20.62
CA THR A 81 31.20 -5.50 -21.27
C THR A 81 32.05 -6.40 -22.17
N ASN A 82 32.19 -7.69 -21.85
CA ASN A 82 32.99 -8.61 -22.65
C ASN A 82 32.25 -9.21 -23.86
N ASN A 83 30.92 -9.03 -23.92
CA ASN A 83 30.07 -9.54 -25.01
C ASN A 83 29.68 -8.44 -26.02
N GLN A 84 30.31 -7.27 -25.95
CA GLN A 84 30.08 -6.10 -26.80
C GLN A 84 31.39 -5.70 -27.48
#